data_AF-A0A133NT28-F1
#
_entry.id   AF-A0A133NT28-F1
#
_cell.length_a   1.000
_cell.length_b   1.000
_cell.length_c   1.000
_cell.angle_alpha   90.00
_cell.angle_beta   90.00
_cell.angle_gamma   90.00
#
_symmetry.space_group_name_H-M   'P 1'
#
loop_
_entity.id
_entity.type
_entity.pdbx_description
1 polymer ?
#
loop_
_entity_poly.entity_id
_entity_poly.type
_entity_poly.pdbx_seq_one_letter_code
_entity_poly.pdbx_strand_id
1 'polypeptide(L)'
;MSNKKDLMQSEQTVHSTRSVPFWRDQRVRRIIGDIITHIFLIIMSIIWLAPIAWVFLESFNQNTAPYQTTFFPTKYTFNNYIQLFTEREVLDFPRMFLNTLIVSIFVCIISLFFVLVVAFCMSRLRFRGRKTFMNIALILGMFPGIMAVIAIYFILKAFGLTNGSVVLISLIIVYSAGSGMGFYVMKGYMDTIPKSLDEAAYLDGCTTWQVFYKIILPICKPMIVFQAIVSFLGPWLDFVLVKTIARTQDNYTVALGLYQMLQREYINHWFARFSAGAVCVSIPIAILFIVMQRFYEESMSGSVKG
;
A
#
# COMPACT_ATOMS: atom_id res chain seq x y z
N MET A 1 65.67 36.65 -56.16
CA MET A 1 66.75 36.45 -55.16
C MET A 1 66.42 37.38 -54.00
N SER A 2 66.03 36.93 -52.81
CA SER A 2 66.82 36.11 -51.89
C SER A 2 65.92 35.46 -50.82
N ASN A 3 66.11 34.14 -50.64
CA ASN A 3 66.03 33.32 -49.42
C ASN A 3 64.83 33.51 -48.48
N LYS A 4 63.95 32.54 -48.22
CA LYS A 4 64.13 31.07 -48.11
C LYS A 4 65.26 30.63 -47.15
N LYS A 5 65.46 31.34 -46.02
CA LYS A 5 66.37 30.89 -44.95
C LYS A 5 65.94 31.13 -43.50
N ASP A 6 64.78 31.70 -43.22
CA ASP A 6 64.32 31.86 -41.81
C ASP A 6 63.17 30.91 -41.46
N LEU A 7 63.27 29.68 -41.97
CA LEU A 7 62.63 28.53 -41.38
C LEU A 7 63.69 27.82 -40.54
N MET A 8 63.35 27.59 -39.26
CA MET A 8 64.06 26.79 -38.26
C MET A 8 64.99 27.56 -37.31
N GLN A 9 64.41 28.23 -36.32
CA GLN A 9 64.78 28.06 -34.89
C GLN A 9 63.97 29.01 -34.01
N SER A 10 62.88 28.51 -33.42
CA SER A 10 62.63 28.58 -31.97
C SER A 10 61.21 28.09 -31.70
N GLU A 11 61.13 26.84 -31.27
CA GLU A 11 60.02 26.32 -30.48
C GLU A 11 59.64 27.34 -29.41
N GLN A 12 58.37 27.72 -29.36
CA GLN A 12 57.66 27.84 -28.09
C GLN A 12 56.18 27.51 -28.33
N THR A 13 55.90 26.27 -28.00
CA THR A 13 54.60 25.67 -27.75
C THR A 13 53.68 26.62 -26.98
N VAL A 14 52.70 27.20 -27.67
CA VAL A 14 51.46 27.64 -27.02
C VAL A 14 50.31 26.94 -27.74
N HIS A 15 50.19 25.64 -27.49
CA HIS A 15 48.87 25.02 -27.53
C HIS A 15 48.04 25.73 -26.45
N SER A 16 47.29 26.76 -26.83
CA SER A 16 46.23 27.27 -25.97
C SER A 16 45.22 26.14 -25.82
N THR A 17 45.32 25.38 -24.73
CA THR A 17 44.24 24.53 -24.24
C THR A 17 43.09 25.48 -23.97
N ARG A 18 42.20 25.65 -24.96
CA ARG A 18 40.90 26.29 -24.74
C ARG A 18 40.22 25.46 -23.65
N SER A 19 40.20 26.00 -22.43
CA SER A 19 39.48 25.42 -21.31
C SER A 19 38.01 25.28 -21.75
N VAL A 20 37.62 24.06 -22.10
CA VAL A 20 36.23 23.76 -22.44
C VAL A 20 35.43 24.12 -21.18
N PRO A 21 34.39 24.98 -21.27
CA PRO A 21 33.63 25.38 -20.09
C PRO A 21 33.13 24.13 -19.38
N PHE A 22 33.39 24.02 -18.07
CA PHE A 22 32.94 22.91 -17.20
C PHE A 22 31.45 22.55 -17.40
N TRP A 23 30.65 23.54 -17.81
CA TRP A 23 29.23 23.45 -18.12
C TRP A 23 28.86 22.75 -19.43
N ARG A 24 29.82 22.38 -20.31
CA ARG A 24 29.56 21.70 -21.58
C ARG A 24 29.79 20.18 -21.53
N ASP A 25 30.34 19.67 -20.43
CA ASP A 25 30.55 18.25 -20.25
C ASP A 25 29.26 17.57 -19.78
N GLN A 26 28.66 16.77 -20.66
CA GLN A 26 27.44 16.00 -20.37
C GLN A 26 27.64 15.05 -19.18
N ARG A 27 28.87 14.58 -18.93
CA ARG A 27 29.19 13.73 -17.78
C ARG A 27 29.12 14.50 -16.48
N VAL A 28 29.68 15.71 -16.43
CA VAL A 28 29.65 16.58 -15.25
C VAL A 28 28.20 16.99 -14.92
N ARG A 29 27.40 17.37 -15.92
CA ARG A 29 25.97 17.67 -15.72
C ARG A 29 25.20 16.48 -15.16
N ARG A 30 25.49 15.27 -15.65
CA ARG A 30 24.87 14.03 -15.15
C ARG A 30 25.26 13.75 -13.70
N ILE A 31 26.55 13.86 -13.36
CA ILE A 31 27.03 13.64 -11.99
C ILE A 31 26.43 14.66 -11.02
N ILE A 32 26.40 15.95 -11.39
CA ILE A 32 25.77 16.99 -10.56
C ILE A 32 24.27 16.72 -10.40
N GLY A 33 23.59 16.34 -11.47
CA GLY A 33 22.17 15.95 -11.44
C GLY A 33 21.91 14.75 -10.52
N ASP A 34 22.75 13.72 -10.60
CA ASP A 34 22.67 12.53 -9.75
C ASP A 34 22.90 12.92 -8.28
N ILE A 35 23.92 13.73 -7.98
CA ILE A 35 24.19 14.20 -6.61
C ILE A 35 23.01 14.99 -6.04
N ILE A 36 22.47 15.95 -6.81
CA ILE A 36 21.30 16.73 -6.38
C ILE A 36 20.11 15.81 -6.12
N THR A 37 19.87 14.85 -7.01
CA THR A 37 18.78 13.88 -6.86
C THR A 37 18.97 13.03 -5.60
N HIS A 38 20.17 12.53 -5.32
CA HIS A 38 20.44 11.72 -4.13
C HIS A 38 20.30 12.55 -2.84
N ILE A 39 20.81 13.78 -2.80
CA ILE A 39 20.64 14.68 -1.65
C ILE A 39 19.15 14.94 -1.40
N PHE A 40 18.40 15.27 -2.45
CA PHE A 40 16.96 15.48 -2.36
C PHE A 40 16.23 14.23 -1.84
N LEU A 41 16.54 13.06 -2.38
CA LEU A 41 15.95 11.79 -1.94
C LEU A 41 16.29 11.48 -0.46
N ILE A 42 17.53 11.71 -0.02
CA ILE A 42 17.93 11.51 1.39
C ILE A 42 17.12 12.43 2.31
N ILE A 43 16.99 13.71 1.97
CA ILE A 43 16.21 14.68 2.77
C ILE A 43 14.74 14.24 2.84
N MET A 44 14.15 13.85 1.71
CA MET A 44 12.79 13.32 1.66
C MET A 44 12.66 12.05 2.52
N SER A 45 13.58 11.10 2.42
CA SER A 45 13.57 9.89 3.23
C SER A 45 13.61 10.20 4.73
N ILE A 46 14.45 11.15 5.17
CA ILE A 46 14.52 11.55 6.58
C ILE A 46 13.17 12.12 7.05
N ILE A 47 12.56 13.02 6.27
CA ILE A 47 11.28 13.64 6.61
C ILE A 47 10.17 12.59 6.75
N TRP A 48 10.14 11.60 5.85
CA TRP A 48 9.12 10.55 5.85
C TRP A 48 9.35 9.48 6.93
N LEU A 49 10.60 9.15 7.23
CA LEU A 49 10.95 8.16 8.25
C LEU A 49 10.92 8.73 9.66
N ALA A 50 11.11 10.03 9.85
CA ALA A 50 11.09 10.69 11.15
C ALA A 50 9.85 10.34 12.01
N PRO A 51 8.59 10.49 11.52
CA PRO A 51 7.42 10.14 12.33
C PRO A 51 7.32 8.63 12.64
N ILE A 52 7.78 7.76 11.73
CA ILE A 52 7.78 6.31 11.94
C ILE A 52 8.79 5.94 13.02
N ALA A 53 10.01 6.49 12.93
CA ALA A 53 11.05 6.34 13.93
C ALA A 53 10.61 6.88 15.29
N TRP A 54 9.88 8.00 15.31
CA TRP A 54 9.33 8.55 16.54
C TRP A 54 8.31 7.61 17.20
N VAL A 55 7.33 7.09 16.45
CA VAL A 55 6.37 6.10 16.97
C VAL A 55 7.07 4.83 17.47
N PHE A 56 8.11 4.40 16.75
CA PHE A 56 8.92 3.26 17.16
C PHE A 56 9.70 3.53 18.45
N LEU A 57 10.24 4.73 18.68
CA LEU A 57 10.89 5.05 19.95
C LEU A 57 9.86 5.19 21.08
N GLU A 58 8.72 5.81 20.77
CA GLU A 58 7.63 6.03 21.72
C GLU A 58 7.01 4.71 22.21
N SER A 59 7.02 3.65 21.40
CA SER A 59 6.56 2.33 21.84
C SER A 59 7.38 1.76 23.01
N PHE A 60 8.62 2.19 23.17
CA PHE A 60 9.48 1.82 24.29
C PHE A 60 9.48 2.88 25.40
N ASN A 61 8.71 3.96 25.31
CA ASN A 61 8.72 5.03 26.31
C ASN A 61 8.20 4.52 27.66
N GLN A 62 8.97 4.71 28.73
CA GLN A 62 8.52 4.39 30.09
C GLN A 62 7.40 5.34 30.55
N ASN A 63 7.38 6.58 30.05
CA ASN A 63 6.31 7.51 30.32
C ASN A 63 5.16 7.21 29.35
N THR A 64 3.98 6.93 29.89
CA THR A 64 2.86 6.42 29.10
C THR A 64 1.89 7.50 28.60
N ALA A 65 2.09 8.75 29.02
CA ALA A 65 1.23 9.87 28.63
C ALA A 65 1.70 10.51 27.31
N PRO A 66 0.77 11.01 26.48
CA PRO A 66 1.07 11.56 25.15
C PRO A 66 1.82 12.90 25.18
N TYR A 67 1.64 13.70 26.23
CA TYR A 67 2.22 15.03 26.34
C TYR A 67 3.40 15.00 27.30
N GLN A 68 4.60 15.16 26.75
CA GLN A 68 5.86 15.18 27.48
C GLN A 68 6.62 16.47 27.16
N THR A 69 7.48 16.90 28.09
CA THR A 69 8.38 18.05 27.90
C THR A 69 9.57 17.73 27.01
N THR A 70 9.79 16.46 26.70
CA THR A 70 10.91 15.96 25.89
C THR A 70 10.38 15.40 24.58
N PHE A 71 11.13 15.61 23.49
CA PHE A 71 10.74 15.12 22.17
C PHE A 71 10.98 13.61 22.01
N PHE A 72 12.04 13.08 22.63
CA PHE A 72 12.37 11.67 22.65
C PHE A 72 12.21 11.10 24.08
N PRO A 73 11.90 9.80 24.21
CA PRO A 73 11.85 9.14 25.50
C PRO A 73 13.16 9.30 26.27
N THR A 74 13.05 9.66 27.55
CA THR A 74 14.21 9.76 28.45
C THR A 74 14.59 8.42 29.07
N LYS A 75 13.63 7.50 29.16
CA LYS A 75 13.80 6.14 29.66
C LYS A 75 13.03 5.16 28.79
N TYR A 76 13.67 4.03 28.52
CA TYR A 76 13.14 2.97 27.66
C TYR A 76 12.75 1.75 28.48
N THR A 77 11.69 1.07 28.07
CA THR A 77 11.19 -0.17 28.68
C THR A 77 10.48 -1.04 27.64
N PHE A 78 10.48 -2.36 27.87
CA PHE A 78 9.67 -3.31 27.11
C PHE A 78 8.28 -3.53 27.71
N ASN A 79 7.96 -2.91 28.85
CA ASN A 79 6.70 -3.12 29.56
C ASN A 79 5.48 -2.84 28.67
N ASN A 80 5.53 -1.82 27.81
CA ASN A 80 4.43 -1.53 26.89
C ASN A 80 4.08 -2.72 26.00
N TYR A 81 5.09 -3.43 25.48
CA TYR A 81 4.90 -4.65 24.70
C TYR A 81 4.44 -5.81 25.58
N ILE A 82 5.05 -6.01 26.76
CA ILE A 82 4.66 -7.10 27.67
C ILE A 82 3.18 -6.95 28.02
N GLN A 83 2.79 -5.79 28.56
CA GLN A 83 1.42 -5.48 28.94
C GLN A 83 0.45 -5.61 27.76
N LEU A 84 0.85 -5.18 26.56
CA LEU A 84 0.06 -5.33 25.34
C LEU A 84 -0.38 -6.77 25.09
N PHE A 85 0.50 -7.76 25.33
CA PHE A 85 0.22 -9.18 25.07
C PHE A 85 -0.26 -9.97 26.31
N THR A 86 -0.04 -9.46 27.52
CA THR A 86 -0.39 -10.15 28.78
C THR A 86 -1.64 -9.62 29.46
N GLU A 87 -1.90 -8.30 29.44
CA GLU A 87 -3.06 -7.69 30.11
C GLU A 87 -4.28 -7.71 29.20
N ARG A 88 -5.15 -8.70 29.37
CA ARG A 88 -6.29 -8.98 28.47
C ARG A 88 -7.66 -8.61 29.02
N GLU A 89 -7.74 -8.20 30.29
CA GLU A 89 -9.02 -7.91 30.97
C GLU A 89 -9.77 -6.72 30.34
N VAL A 90 -9.04 -5.66 30.00
CA VAL A 90 -9.62 -4.45 29.39
C VAL A 90 -9.46 -4.45 27.88
N LEU A 91 -8.35 -5.01 27.36
CA LEU A 91 -8.04 -5.02 25.94
C LEU A 91 -7.20 -6.24 25.55
N ASP A 92 -7.83 -7.22 24.92
CA ASP A 92 -7.20 -8.45 24.41
C ASP A 92 -6.58 -8.21 23.02
N PHE A 93 -5.44 -7.52 22.99
CA PHE A 93 -4.74 -7.18 21.75
C PHE A 93 -4.36 -8.40 20.91
N PRO A 94 -3.82 -9.50 21.46
CA PRO A 94 -3.48 -10.69 20.66
C PRO A 94 -4.68 -11.22 19.88
N ARG A 95 -5.85 -11.28 20.51
CA ARG A 95 -7.09 -11.72 19.84
C ARG A 95 -7.54 -10.72 18.79
N MET A 96 -7.52 -9.42 19.09
CA MET A 96 -7.88 -8.37 18.13
C MET A 96 -6.97 -8.37 16.89
N PHE A 97 -5.67 -8.60 17.11
CA PHE A 97 -4.69 -8.74 16.04
C PHE A 97 -4.98 -9.97 15.18
N LEU A 98 -5.25 -11.12 15.80
CA LEU A 98 -5.61 -12.35 15.08
C LEU A 98 -6.91 -12.21 14.30
N ASN A 99 -7.95 -11.64 14.90
CA ASN A 99 -9.22 -11.33 14.24
C ASN A 99 -8.99 -10.47 12.99
N THR A 100 -8.17 -9.42 13.12
CA THR A 100 -7.86 -8.52 11.99
C THR A 100 -7.10 -9.26 10.90
N LEU A 101 -6.11 -10.08 11.26
CA LEU A 101 -5.33 -10.87 10.30
C LEU A 101 -6.22 -11.84 9.53
N ILE A 102 -7.09 -12.58 10.22
CA ILE A 102 -8.05 -13.51 9.62
C ILE A 102 -8.96 -12.76 8.63
N VAL A 103 -9.63 -11.70 9.10
CA VAL A 103 -10.54 -10.91 8.25
C VAL A 103 -9.79 -10.37 7.03
N SER A 104 -8.60 -9.81 7.21
CA SER A 104 -7.80 -9.22 6.13
C SER A 104 -7.35 -10.23 5.08
N ILE A 105 -6.98 -11.45 5.47
CA ILE A 105 -6.61 -12.52 4.53
C ILE A 105 -7.81 -12.90 3.66
N PHE A 106 -8.97 -13.17 4.27
CA PHE A 106 -10.17 -13.55 3.52
C PHE A 106 -10.67 -12.41 2.63
N VAL A 107 -10.70 -11.18 3.15
CA VAL A 107 -11.08 -10.00 2.36
C VAL A 107 -10.13 -9.80 1.19
N CYS A 108 -8.82 -9.96 1.38
CA CYS A 108 -7.83 -9.86 0.32
C CYS A 108 -8.09 -10.88 -0.80
N ILE A 109 -8.25 -12.16 -0.45
CA ILE A 109 -8.49 -13.25 -1.42
C ILE A 109 -9.79 -13.00 -2.20
N ILE A 110 -10.89 -12.73 -1.50
CA ILE A 110 -12.20 -12.54 -2.12
C ILE A 110 -12.19 -11.28 -3.01
N SER A 111 -11.64 -10.18 -2.51
CA SER A 111 -11.59 -8.92 -3.25
C SER A 111 -10.71 -9.02 -4.48
N LEU A 112 -9.55 -9.67 -4.40
CA LEU A 112 -8.68 -9.93 -5.55
C LEU A 112 -9.44 -10.69 -6.64
N PHE A 113 -10.12 -11.76 -6.27
CA PHE A 113 -10.88 -12.57 -7.22
C PHE A 113 -11.93 -11.71 -7.94
N PHE A 114 -12.78 -10.99 -7.21
CA PHE A 114 -13.83 -10.17 -7.81
C PHE A 114 -13.27 -9.01 -8.64
N VAL A 115 -12.27 -8.29 -8.13
CA VAL A 115 -11.65 -7.17 -8.86
C VAL A 115 -11.05 -7.65 -10.17
N LEU A 116 -10.31 -8.78 -10.17
CA LEU A 116 -9.67 -9.31 -11.37
C LEU A 116 -10.69 -9.74 -12.41
N VAL A 117 -11.73 -10.48 -11.99
CA VAL A 117 -12.77 -10.97 -12.90
C VAL A 117 -13.57 -9.80 -13.48
N VAL A 118 -14.01 -8.87 -12.64
CA VAL A 118 -14.80 -7.71 -13.11
C VAL A 118 -13.93 -6.81 -13.99
N ALA A 119 -12.68 -6.54 -13.62
CA ALA A 119 -11.77 -5.74 -14.44
C ALA A 119 -11.55 -6.37 -15.82
N PHE A 120 -11.33 -7.68 -15.88
CA PHE A 120 -11.18 -8.40 -17.14
C PHE A 120 -12.43 -8.30 -18.01
N CYS A 121 -13.61 -8.56 -17.44
CA CYS A 121 -14.89 -8.41 -18.14
C CYS A 121 -15.09 -6.97 -18.66
N MET A 122 -14.77 -5.98 -17.84
CA MET A 122 -14.91 -4.57 -18.18
C MET A 122 -13.82 -4.03 -19.10
N SER A 123 -12.70 -4.75 -19.27
CA SER A 123 -11.63 -4.41 -20.22
C SER A 123 -11.85 -5.09 -21.57
N ARG A 124 -12.01 -6.42 -21.56
CA ARG A 124 -12.00 -7.28 -22.75
C ARG A 124 -13.36 -7.53 -23.37
N LEU A 125 -14.39 -7.74 -22.55
CA LEU A 125 -15.70 -8.13 -23.07
C LEU A 125 -16.51 -6.92 -23.54
N ARG A 126 -17.28 -7.10 -24.61
CA ARG A 126 -18.24 -6.11 -25.11
C ARG A 126 -19.65 -6.69 -24.93
N PHE A 127 -20.44 -6.06 -24.06
CA PHE A 127 -21.82 -6.46 -23.81
C PHE A 127 -22.70 -5.23 -23.58
N ARG A 128 -24.01 -5.38 -23.80
CA ARG A 128 -24.99 -4.31 -23.62
C ARG A 128 -25.05 -3.92 -22.14
N GLY A 129 -24.94 -2.62 -21.85
CA GLY A 129 -24.95 -2.10 -20.47
C GLY A 129 -23.58 -1.95 -19.81
N ARG A 130 -22.48 -2.38 -20.45
CA ARG A 130 -21.11 -2.20 -19.93
C ARG A 130 -20.80 -0.76 -19.50
N LYS A 131 -21.09 0.23 -20.35
CA LYS A 131 -20.84 1.65 -20.03
C LYS A 131 -21.70 2.15 -18.87
N THR A 132 -22.95 1.73 -18.81
CA THR A 132 -23.87 2.06 -17.72
C THR A 132 -23.38 1.48 -16.40
N PHE A 133 -22.97 0.21 -16.38
CA PHE A 133 -22.41 -0.43 -15.19
C PHE A 133 -21.17 0.31 -14.69
N MET A 134 -20.24 0.65 -15.59
CA MET A 134 -19.08 1.47 -15.23
C MET A 134 -19.56 2.79 -14.59
N ASN A 135 -20.36 3.60 -15.28
CA ASN A 135 -20.81 4.88 -14.75
C ASN A 135 -21.49 4.77 -13.37
N ILE A 136 -22.36 3.76 -13.17
CA ILE A 136 -23.00 3.50 -11.89
C ILE A 136 -21.96 3.16 -10.81
N ALA A 137 -21.02 2.24 -11.10
CA ALA A 137 -19.96 1.88 -10.16
C ALA A 137 -19.08 3.08 -9.78
N LEU A 138 -18.82 4.00 -10.72
CA LEU A 138 -18.08 5.23 -10.44
C LEU A 138 -18.85 6.15 -9.50
N ILE A 139 -20.13 6.42 -9.82
CA ILE A 139 -20.98 7.31 -9.01
C ILE A 139 -21.17 6.74 -7.61
N LEU A 140 -21.44 5.44 -7.48
CA LEU A 140 -21.56 4.77 -6.18
C LEU A 140 -20.23 4.79 -5.42
N GLY A 141 -19.10 4.65 -6.11
CA GLY A 141 -17.76 4.72 -5.51
C GLY A 141 -17.38 6.11 -4.98
N MET A 142 -18.02 7.18 -5.46
CA MET A 142 -17.83 8.54 -4.94
C MET A 142 -18.62 8.79 -3.65
N PHE A 143 -19.58 7.93 -3.31
CA PHE A 143 -20.37 8.08 -2.09
C PHE A 143 -19.54 7.68 -0.86
N PRO A 144 -19.52 8.49 0.22
CA PRO A 144 -18.76 8.16 1.43
C PRO A 144 -19.26 6.87 2.08
N GLY A 145 -18.44 5.81 2.08
CA GLY A 145 -18.81 4.50 2.65
C GLY A 145 -19.24 4.56 4.13
N ILE A 146 -18.67 5.49 4.90
CA ILE A 146 -19.02 5.69 6.31
C ILE A 146 -20.50 6.06 6.53
N MET A 147 -21.14 6.73 5.57
CA MET A 147 -22.56 7.09 5.65
C MET A 147 -23.48 5.87 5.58
N ALA A 148 -23.02 4.77 4.96
CA ALA A 148 -23.78 3.54 4.83
C ALA A 148 -23.66 2.62 6.05
N VAL A 149 -22.77 2.90 7.01
CA VAL A 149 -22.46 2.01 8.14
C VAL A 149 -23.70 1.68 8.99
N ILE A 150 -24.56 2.67 9.25
CA ILE A 150 -25.81 2.46 10.00
C ILE A 150 -26.76 1.54 9.22
N ALA A 151 -26.90 1.75 7.91
CA ALA A 151 -27.75 0.92 7.07
C ALA A 151 -27.22 -0.52 7.00
N ILE A 152 -25.92 -0.69 6.81
CA ILE A 152 -25.24 -2.00 6.83
C ILE A 152 -25.49 -2.72 8.15
N TYR A 153 -25.39 -2.01 9.29
CA TYR A 153 -25.69 -2.59 10.59
C TYR A 153 -27.11 -3.16 10.67
N PHE A 154 -28.14 -2.42 10.23
CA PHE A 154 -29.51 -2.91 10.25
C PHE A 154 -29.74 -4.08 9.30
N ILE A 155 -29.10 -4.08 8.13
CA ILE A 155 -29.12 -5.22 7.20
C ILE A 155 -28.53 -6.45 7.89
N LEU A 156 -27.31 -6.35 8.45
CA LEU A 156 -26.67 -7.46 9.15
C LEU A 156 -27.50 -7.94 10.34
N LYS A 157 -28.09 -7.02 11.10
CA LYS A 157 -28.96 -7.34 12.23
C LYS A 157 -30.18 -8.15 11.79
N ALA A 158 -30.81 -7.78 10.67
CA ALA A 158 -31.94 -8.51 10.11
C ALA A 158 -31.56 -9.95 9.70
N PHE A 159 -30.32 -10.16 9.24
CA PHE A 159 -29.79 -11.49 8.92
C PHE A 159 -29.21 -12.26 10.14
N GLY A 160 -29.28 -11.69 11.35
CA GLY A 160 -28.69 -12.30 12.56
C GLY A 160 -27.16 -12.29 12.59
N LEU A 161 -26.52 -11.52 11.71
CA LEU A 161 -25.07 -11.46 11.51
C LEU A 161 -24.36 -10.49 12.47
N THR A 162 -24.98 -10.10 13.59
CA THR A 162 -24.42 -9.15 14.56
C THR A 162 -24.06 -9.78 15.90
N ASN A 163 -24.26 -11.09 16.06
CA ASN A 163 -24.19 -11.77 17.34
C ASN A 163 -23.13 -12.89 17.34
N GLY A 164 -22.43 -13.04 18.48
CA GLY A 164 -21.46 -14.12 18.70
C GLY A 164 -20.29 -14.11 17.71
N SER A 165 -19.73 -15.29 17.42
CA SER A 165 -18.56 -15.47 16.54
C SER A 165 -18.84 -15.18 15.06
N VAL A 166 -20.11 -15.00 14.67
CA VAL A 166 -20.50 -14.73 13.28
C VAL A 166 -20.08 -13.33 12.84
N VAL A 167 -19.79 -12.41 13.78
CA VAL A 167 -19.40 -11.03 13.49
C VAL A 167 -18.18 -10.95 12.57
N LEU A 168 -17.19 -11.83 12.72
CA LEU A 168 -16.02 -11.83 11.83
C LEU A 168 -16.40 -12.17 10.37
N ILE A 169 -17.36 -13.09 10.18
CA ILE A 169 -17.89 -13.42 8.86
C ILE A 169 -18.61 -12.19 8.28
N SER A 170 -19.37 -11.47 9.11
CA SER A 170 -20.04 -10.23 8.71
C SER A 170 -19.06 -9.18 8.23
N LEU A 171 -17.93 -9.01 8.93
CA LEU A 171 -16.86 -8.11 8.49
C LEU A 171 -16.29 -8.55 7.14
N ILE A 172 -15.99 -9.84 6.96
CA ILE A 172 -15.49 -10.38 5.68
C ILE A 172 -16.47 -10.08 4.55
N ILE A 173 -17.76 -10.34 4.76
CA ILE A 173 -18.82 -10.09 3.77
C ILE A 173 -18.88 -8.60 3.43
N VAL A 174 -18.95 -7.71 4.42
CA VAL A 174 -19.11 -6.27 4.17
C VAL A 174 -17.90 -5.70 3.43
N TYR A 175 -16.68 -5.98 3.90
CA TYR A 175 -15.48 -5.48 3.23
C TYR A 175 -15.31 -6.04 1.81
N SER A 176 -15.79 -7.27 1.56
CA SER A 176 -15.66 -7.90 0.25
C SER A 176 -16.82 -7.58 -0.71
N ALA A 177 -18.00 -7.23 -0.20
CA ALA A 177 -19.21 -7.07 -1.01
C ALA A 177 -19.08 -5.98 -2.10
N GLY A 178 -18.39 -4.90 -1.78
CA GLY A 178 -18.14 -3.79 -2.71
C GLY A 178 -16.92 -3.97 -3.61
N SER A 179 -16.10 -5.01 -3.40
CA SER A 179 -14.79 -5.14 -4.05
C SER A 179 -14.88 -5.15 -5.59
N GLY A 180 -15.89 -5.81 -6.14
CA GLY A 180 -16.15 -5.84 -7.59
C GLY A 180 -16.45 -4.48 -8.22
N MET A 181 -16.83 -3.45 -7.43
CA MET A 181 -17.01 -2.08 -7.93
C MET A 181 -15.71 -1.27 -7.95
N GLY A 182 -14.66 -1.73 -7.27
CA GLY A 182 -13.32 -1.13 -7.25
C GLY A 182 -12.43 -1.50 -8.44
N PHE A 183 -12.99 -2.08 -9.51
CA PHE A 183 -12.25 -2.65 -10.64
C PHE A 183 -11.49 -1.64 -11.51
N TYR A 184 -11.71 -0.34 -11.34
CA TYR A 184 -11.23 0.72 -12.23
C TYR A 184 -9.73 0.74 -12.45
N VAL A 185 -8.95 0.66 -11.37
CA VAL A 185 -7.50 0.75 -11.47
C VAL A 185 -6.94 -0.49 -12.17
N MET A 186 -7.44 -1.68 -11.79
CA MET A 186 -7.07 -2.95 -12.43
C MET A 186 -7.49 -2.97 -13.91
N LYS A 187 -8.69 -2.48 -14.25
CA LYS A 187 -9.14 -2.34 -15.63
C LYS A 187 -8.22 -1.38 -16.40
N GLY A 188 -7.88 -0.23 -15.82
CA GLY A 188 -6.99 0.74 -16.44
C GLY A 188 -5.65 0.12 -16.81
N TYR A 189 -5.09 -0.70 -15.91
CA TYR A 189 -3.89 -1.48 -16.18
C TYR A 189 -4.12 -2.53 -17.29
N MET A 190 -5.19 -3.32 -17.22
CA MET A 190 -5.49 -4.31 -18.27
C MET A 190 -5.68 -3.65 -19.64
N ASP A 191 -6.22 -2.45 -19.71
CA ASP A 191 -6.42 -1.71 -20.96
C ASP A 191 -5.10 -1.28 -21.63
N THR A 192 -3.98 -1.22 -20.90
CA THR A 192 -2.65 -0.95 -21.51
C THR A 192 -2.06 -2.18 -22.18
N ILE A 193 -2.57 -3.38 -21.90
CA ILE A 193 -2.10 -4.63 -22.49
C ILE A 193 -2.67 -4.74 -23.92
N PRO A 194 -1.82 -4.87 -24.97
CA PRO A 194 -2.27 -4.95 -26.36
C PRO A 194 -3.29 -6.07 -26.60
N LYS A 195 -4.38 -5.76 -27.30
CA LYS A 195 -5.43 -6.74 -27.63
C LYS A 195 -4.98 -7.82 -28.62
N SER A 196 -3.92 -7.55 -29.39
CA SER A 196 -3.33 -8.52 -30.30
C SER A 196 -2.85 -9.79 -29.59
N LEU A 197 -2.49 -9.71 -28.31
CA LEU A 197 -2.15 -10.90 -27.50
C LEU A 197 -3.37 -11.81 -27.30
N ASP A 198 -4.54 -11.21 -27.05
CA ASP A 198 -5.78 -11.96 -26.90
C ASP A 198 -6.17 -12.61 -28.24
N GLU A 199 -6.07 -11.85 -29.34
CA GLU A 199 -6.39 -12.30 -30.71
C GLU A 199 -5.50 -13.47 -31.14
N ALA A 200 -4.19 -13.38 -30.89
CA ALA A 200 -3.25 -14.47 -31.16
C ALA A 200 -3.62 -15.73 -30.37
N ALA A 201 -3.96 -15.58 -29.08
CA ALA A 201 -4.38 -16.70 -28.25
C ALA A 201 -5.69 -17.34 -28.71
N TYR A 202 -6.65 -16.54 -29.19
CA TYR A 202 -7.88 -17.07 -29.78
C TYR A 202 -7.59 -17.86 -31.06
N LEU A 203 -6.63 -17.43 -31.88
CA LEU A 203 -6.17 -18.20 -33.06
C LEU A 203 -5.50 -19.53 -32.66
N ASP A 204 -4.81 -19.57 -31.53
CA ASP A 204 -4.24 -20.79 -30.92
C ASP A 204 -5.30 -21.67 -30.22
N GLY A 205 -6.60 -21.33 -30.33
CA GLY A 205 -7.71 -22.10 -29.77
C GLY A 205 -7.96 -21.88 -28.28
N CYS A 206 -7.37 -20.85 -27.66
CA CYS A 206 -7.65 -20.53 -26.26
C CYS A 206 -9.09 -20.03 -26.08
N THR A 207 -9.77 -20.48 -25.02
CA THR A 207 -11.04 -19.90 -24.58
C THR A 207 -10.82 -18.56 -23.87
N THR A 208 -11.87 -17.75 -23.72
CA THR A 208 -11.82 -16.49 -22.97
C THR A 208 -11.29 -16.68 -21.53
N TRP A 209 -11.68 -17.78 -20.88
CA TRP A 209 -11.16 -18.10 -19.55
C TRP A 209 -9.66 -18.39 -19.59
N GLN A 210 -9.19 -19.14 -20.60
CA GLN A 210 -7.77 -19.40 -20.80
C GLN A 210 -6.98 -18.12 -21.08
N VAL A 211 -7.50 -17.19 -21.88
CA VAL A 211 -6.89 -15.87 -22.08
C VAL A 211 -6.78 -15.12 -20.75
N PHE A 212 -7.83 -15.13 -19.93
CA PHE A 212 -7.82 -14.50 -18.62
C PHE A 212 -6.68 -15.04 -17.73
N TYR A 213 -6.63 -16.35 -17.45
CA TYR A 213 -5.69 -16.86 -16.47
C TYR A 213 -4.29 -17.17 -17.02
N LYS A 214 -4.14 -17.52 -18.31
CA LYS A 214 -2.82 -17.85 -18.90
C LYS A 214 -2.08 -16.64 -19.45
N ILE A 215 -2.78 -15.57 -19.84
CA ILE A 215 -2.18 -14.43 -20.56
C ILE A 215 -2.32 -13.17 -19.73
N ILE A 216 -3.56 -12.77 -19.40
CA ILE A 216 -3.79 -11.49 -18.73
C ILE A 216 -3.27 -11.50 -17.30
N LEU A 217 -3.60 -12.52 -16.48
CA LEU A 217 -3.16 -12.55 -15.08
C LEU A 217 -1.63 -12.51 -14.89
N PRO A 218 -0.82 -13.27 -15.65
CA PRO A 218 0.64 -13.19 -15.54
C PRO A 218 1.21 -11.79 -15.87
N ILE A 219 0.63 -11.09 -16.84
CA ILE A 219 1.05 -9.72 -17.21
C ILE A 219 0.58 -8.70 -16.15
N CYS A 220 -0.53 -9.00 -15.47
CA CYS A 220 -1.09 -8.16 -14.41
C CYS A 220 -0.45 -8.36 -13.02
N LYS A 221 0.59 -9.20 -12.88
CA LYS A 221 1.26 -9.45 -11.59
C LYS A 221 1.57 -8.19 -10.76
N PRO A 222 2.13 -7.09 -11.33
CA PRO A 222 2.39 -5.87 -10.56
C PRO A 222 1.12 -5.23 -10.00
N MET A 223 0.04 -5.29 -10.78
CA MET A 223 -1.23 -4.71 -10.40
C MET A 223 -1.99 -5.59 -9.40
N ILE A 224 -1.80 -6.92 -9.48
CA ILE A 224 -2.30 -7.89 -8.49
C ILE A 224 -1.68 -7.60 -7.13
N VAL A 225 -0.38 -7.30 -7.07
CA VAL A 225 0.31 -6.88 -5.84
C VAL A 225 -0.35 -5.65 -5.22
N PHE A 226 -0.53 -4.59 -6.02
CA PHE A 226 -1.17 -3.37 -5.55
C PHE A 226 -2.57 -3.67 -4.99
N GLN A 227 -3.37 -4.44 -5.73
CA GLN A 227 -4.73 -4.80 -5.30
C GLN A 227 -4.72 -5.62 -4.00
N ALA A 228 -3.78 -6.56 -3.87
CA ALA A 228 -3.62 -7.38 -2.66
C ALA A 228 -3.32 -6.52 -1.44
N ILE A 229 -2.40 -5.57 -1.56
CA ILE A 229 -2.02 -4.65 -0.47
C ILE A 229 -3.22 -3.79 -0.06
N VAL A 230 -3.91 -3.19 -1.03
CA VAL A 230 -5.08 -2.32 -0.76
C VAL A 230 -6.20 -3.10 -0.06
N SER A 231 -6.54 -4.29 -0.56
CA SER A 231 -7.60 -5.12 0.04
C SER A 231 -7.20 -5.69 1.39
N PHE A 232 -5.92 -6.03 1.59
CA PHE A 232 -5.42 -6.49 2.88
C PHE A 232 -5.47 -5.37 3.92
N LEU A 233 -5.13 -4.12 3.56
CA LEU A 233 -5.08 -2.99 4.49
C LEU A 233 -6.44 -2.56 5.05
N GLY A 234 -7.53 -2.74 4.30
CA GLY A 234 -8.86 -2.23 4.68
C GLY A 234 -9.25 -2.53 6.14
N PRO A 235 -9.29 -3.81 6.56
CA PRO A 235 -9.68 -4.15 7.92
C PRO A 235 -8.69 -3.70 9.01
N TRP A 236 -7.43 -3.43 8.69
CA TRP A 236 -6.44 -2.87 9.64
C TRP A 236 -6.67 -1.40 9.95
N LEU A 237 -7.37 -0.67 9.08
CA LEU A 237 -7.56 0.77 9.18
C LEU A 237 -8.98 1.16 9.63
N ASP A 238 -9.95 0.27 9.50
CA ASP A 238 -11.34 0.57 9.81
C ASP A 238 -11.74 0.16 11.23
N PHE A 239 -11.85 1.17 12.08
CA PHE A 239 -12.43 1.04 13.43
C PHE A 239 -13.92 1.38 13.47
N VAL A 240 -14.46 2.10 12.48
CA VAL A 240 -15.82 2.65 12.52
C VAL A 240 -16.86 1.56 12.29
N LEU A 241 -16.68 0.76 11.24
CA LEU A 241 -17.58 -0.34 10.94
C LEU A 241 -17.59 -1.36 12.09
N VAL A 242 -16.39 -1.71 12.58
CA VAL A 242 -16.22 -2.68 13.66
C VAL A 242 -16.86 -2.16 14.96
N LYS A 243 -16.65 -0.89 15.32
CA LYS A 243 -17.31 -0.27 16.49
C LYS A 243 -18.83 -0.33 16.42
N THR A 244 -19.39 -0.31 15.20
CA THR A 244 -20.85 -0.32 15.01
C THR A 244 -21.43 -1.74 15.11
N ILE A 245 -20.71 -2.75 14.63
CA ILE A 245 -21.19 -4.14 14.54
C ILE A 245 -20.78 -4.96 15.76
N ALA A 246 -19.53 -4.86 16.20
CA ALA A 246 -18.97 -5.71 17.25
C ALA A 246 -19.46 -5.26 18.63
N ARG A 247 -20.15 -6.17 19.33
CA ARG A 247 -20.73 -5.92 20.66
C ARG A 247 -19.84 -6.38 21.81
N THR A 248 -19.02 -7.40 21.58
CA THR A 248 -18.14 -8.01 22.58
C THR A 248 -16.69 -7.87 22.16
N GLN A 249 -15.79 -7.74 23.13
CA GLN A 249 -14.34 -7.61 22.93
C GLN A 249 -13.76 -8.76 22.08
N ASP A 250 -14.35 -9.94 22.22
CA ASP A 250 -14.09 -11.14 21.44
C ASP A 250 -14.07 -10.96 19.92
N ASN A 251 -14.83 -9.99 19.43
CA ASN A 251 -15.02 -9.70 18.01
C ASN A 251 -14.34 -8.40 17.55
N TYR A 252 -13.57 -7.75 18.43
CA TYR A 252 -12.90 -6.50 18.08
C TYR A 252 -11.73 -6.75 17.13
N THR A 253 -11.45 -5.74 16.31
CA THR A 253 -10.25 -5.65 15.47
C THR A 253 -9.24 -4.74 16.13
N VAL A 254 -7.99 -4.83 15.66
CA VAL A 254 -6.89 -4.04 16.20
C VAL A 254 -7.08 -2.55 15.99
N ALA A 255 -7.71 -2.13 14.88
CA ALA A 255 -8.05 -0.73 14.62
C ALA A 255 -8.96 -0.16 15.71
N LEU A 256 -9.99 -0.93 16.10
CA LEU A 256 -10.89 -0.55 17.18
C LEU A 256 -10.17 -0.54 18.54
N GLY A 257 -9.35 -1.57 18.82
CA GLY A 257 -8.56 -1.62 20.04
C GLY A 257 -7.63 -0.41 20.20
N LEU A 258 -6.85 -0.09 19.16
CA LEU A 258 -5.99 1.08 19.15
C LEU A 258 -6.77 2.39 19.31
N TYR A 259 -7.94 2.51 18.67
CA TYR A 259 -8.81 3.66 18.86
C TYR A 259 -9.31 3.80 20.31
N GLN A 260 -9.60 2.68 21.00
CA GLN A 260 -9.99 2.71 22.41
C GLN A 260 -8.88 3.22 23.31
N MET A 261 -7.61 2.90 23.01
CA MET A 261 -6.46 3.40 23.78
C MET A 261 -6.31 4.93 23.72
N LEU A 262 -6.86 5.57 22.70
CA LEU A 262 -6.82 7.02 22.52
C LEU A 262 -8.01 7.75 23.16
N GLN A 263 -8.96 7.03 23.79
CA GLN A 263 -10.07 7.67 24.48
C GLN A 263 -9.58 8.40 25.74
N ARG A 264 -10.30 9.45 26.15
CA ARG A 264 -9.91 10.33 27.27
C ARG A 264 -9.58 9.58 28.56
N GLU A 265 -10.26 8.46 28.80
CA GLU A 265 -10.08 7.62 29.99
C GLU A 265 -8.76 6.84 29.99
N TYR A 266 -8.24 6.47 28.82
CA TYR A 266 -7.06 5.60 28.68
C TYR A 266 -5.81 6.32 28.19
N ILE A 267 -5.95 7.40 27.42
CA ILE A 267 -4.86 8.02 26.66
C ILE A 267 -3.63 8.37 27.51
N ASN A 268 -3.83 8.85 28.74
CA ASN A 268 -2.72 9.24 29.61
C ASN A 268 -1.90 8.06 30.14
N HIS A 269 -2.44 6.84 30.09
CA HIS A 269 -1.79 5.65 30.61
C HIS A 269 -1.38 4.68 29.50
N TRP A 270 -1.96 4.80 28.31
CA TRP A 270 -1.84 3.80 27.24
C TRP A 270 -1.26 4.37 25.95
N PHE A 271 -0.79 5.61 25.90
CA PHE A 271 -0.26 6.17 24.64
C PHE A 271 1.01 5.43 24.15
N ALA A 272 1.96 5.16 25.05
CA ALA A 272 3.14 4.36 24.70
C ALA A 272 2.78 2.91 24.30
N ARG A 273 1.76 2.32 24.94
CA ARG A 273 1.18 1.01 24.58
C ARG A 273 0.47 1.03 23.22
N PHE A 274 -0.22 2.12 22.89
CA PHE A 274 -0.79 2.37 21.56
C PHE A 274 0.31 2.41 20.50
N SER A 275 1.42 3.12 20.76
CA SER A 275 2.59 3.15 19.87
C SER A 275 3.18 1.76 19.66
N ALA A 276 3.29 0.94 20.71
CA ALA A 276 3.69 -0.46 20.60
C ALA A 276 2.74 -1.29 19.71
N GLY A 277 1.43 -1.11 19.90
CA GLY A 277 0.42 -1.76 19.05
C GLY A 277 0.49 -1.31 17.59
N ALA A 278 0.74 -0.03 17.33
CA ALA A 278 0.93 0.51 15.97
C ALA A 278 2.17 -0.10 15.29
N VAL A 279 3.28 -0.25 16.03
CA VAL A 279 4.46 -0.97 15.54
C VAL A 279 4.11 -2.42 15.20
N CYS A 280 3.38 -3.13 16.07
CA CYS A 280 2.95 -4.50 15.79
C CYS A 280 2.05 -4.60 14.53
N VAL A 281 1.12 -3.66 14.33
CA VAL A 281 0.27 -3.59 13.13
C VAL A 281 1.10 -3.38 11.86
N SER A 282 2.21 -2.64 11.93
CA SER A 282 3.08 -2.41 10.76
C SER A 282 3.77 -3.68 10.27
N ILE A 283 4.02 -4.67 11.13
CA ILE A 283 4.76 -5.91 10.80
C ILE A 283 4.11 -6.71 9.66
N PRO A 284 2.84 -7.16 9.76
CA PRO A 284 2.22 -7.94 8.68
C PRO A 284 2.11 -7.14 7.37
N ILE A 285 1.92 -5.82 7.46
CA ILE A 285 1.86 -4.92 6.31
C ILE A 285 3.23 -4.84 5.62
N ALA A 286 4.31 -4.67 6.39
CA ALA A 286 5.68 -4.62 5.88
C ALA A 286 6.11 -5.97 5.28
N ILE A 287 5.78 -7.08 5.94
CA ILE A 287 6.04 -8.43 5.40
C ILE A 287 5.32 -8.61 4.07
N LEU A 288 4.02 -8.27 4.00
CA LEU A 288 3.26 -8.35 2.76
C LEU A 288 3.92 -7.50 1.67
N PHE A 289 4.30 -6.26 1.97
CA PHE A 289 4.96 -5.38 1.02
C PHE A 289 6.27 -5.97 0.50
N ILE A 290 7.16 -6.43 1.38
CA ILE A 290 8.47 -7.02 1.00
C ILE A 290 8.28 -8.26 0.13
N VAL A 291 7.39 -9.18 0.54
CA VAL A 291 7.09 -10.40 -0.25
C VAL A 291 6.57 -10.02 -1.63
N MET A 292 5.77 -8.97 -1.71
CA MET A 292 5.14 -8.55 -2.96
C MET A 292 6.05 -7.71 -3.88
N GLN A 293 7.07 -7.03 -3.34
CA GLN A 293 8.05 -6.25 -4.14
C GLN A 293 8.71 -7.08 -5.24
N ARG A 294 8.98 -8.36 -4.98
CA ARG A 294 9.59 -9.28 -5.96
C ARG A 294 8.80 -9.34 -7.28
N PHE A 295 7.46 -9.33 -7.22
CA PHE A 295 6.64 -9.41 -8.44
C PHE A 295 6.64 -8.11 -9.25
N TYR A 296 6.95 -6.99 -8.61
CA TYR A 296 7.09 -5.69 -9.28
C TYR A 296 8.37 -5.67 -10.13
N GLU A 297 9.49 -6.13 -9.57
CA GLU A 297 10.80 -6.18 -10.25
C GLU A 297 10.80 -7.15 -11.44
N GLU A 298 10.24 -8.35 -11.28
CA GLU A 298 10.15 -9.36 -12.34
C GLU A 298 9.41 -8.82 -13.58
N SER A 299 8.39 -7.99 -13.38
CA SER A 299 7.56 -7.47 -14.48
C SER A 299 8.22 -6.32 -15.24
N MET A 300 9.02 -5.48 -14.58
CA MET A 300 9.80 -4.44 -15.25
C MET A 300 10.94 -5.05 -16.08
N SER A 301 11.49 -6.19 -15.66
CA SER A 301 12.59 -6.87 -16.37
C SER A 301 12.16 -7.47 -17.72
N GLY A 302 10.88 -7.77 -17.91
CA GLY A 302 10.33 -8.36 -19.13
C GLY A 302 9.84 -7.36 -20.18
N SER A 303 9.81 -6.06 -19.87
CA SER A 303 9.51 -5.04 -20.87
C SER A 303 10.76 -4.78 -21.70
N VAL A 304 10.75 -5.31 -22.92
CA VAL A 304 11.76 -5.14 -23.97
C VAL A 304 12.33 -3.72 -23.94
N LYS A 305 13.67 -3.61 -23.89
CA LYS A 305 14.38 -2.37 -24.22
C LYS A 305 14.00 -1.99 -25.66
N GLY A 306 13.07 -1.05 -25.79
CA GLY A 306 12.89 -0.27 -27.02
C GLY A 306 14.07 0.68 -27.21
#